data_AF-A0A9E5N784-F1
#
_entry.id   AF-A0A9E5N784-F1
#
_cell.length_a   1.000
_cell.length_b   1.000
_cell.length_c   1.000
_cell.angle_alpha   90.00
_cell.angle_beta   90.00
_cell.angle_gamma   90.00
#
_symmetry.space_group_name_H-M   'P 1'
#
loop_
_entity.id
_entity.type
_entity.pdbx_description
1 polymer ?
#
loop_
_entity_poly.entity_id
_entity_poly.type
_entity_poly.pdbx_seq_one_letter_code
_entity_poly.pdbx_strand_id
1 'polypeptide(L)'
;METEFIRTSFCLGICCILLLNLGAVCPAKDAPAAKVVTFALCEDYDNGQDLEDIALDFQLLNKLGIDELRVSFGWDDYEPERGKYDFDWLHEFAELAAQHGIKLRPYICYAAPWAGSG
;
A
#
# COMPACT_ATOMS: atom_id res chain seq x y z
N MET A 1 2.40 75.51 -5.97
CA MET A 1 3.30 74.56 -5.26
C MET A 1 2.51 73.44 -4.58
N GLU A 2 1.34 73.74 -3.98
CA GLU A 2 0.51 72.73 -3.29
C GLU A 2 -0.19 71.71 -4.21
N THR A 3 -0.61 72.12 -5.41
CA THR A 3 -1.31 71.26 -6.38
C THR A 3 -0.45 70.13 -6.97
N GLU A 4 0.85 70.37 -7.14
CA GLU A 4 1.82 69.35 -7.59
C GLU A 4 2.09 68.31 -6.48
N PHE A 5 2.13 68.75 -5.22
CA PHE A 5 2.38 67.88 -4.07
C PHE A 5 1.24 66.88 -3.81
N ILE A 6 -0.01 67.33 -4.00
CA ILE A 6 -1.22 66.51 -3.89
C ILE A 6 -1.29 65.48 -5.01
N ARG A 7 -0.91 65.86 -6.25
CA ARG A 7 -0.87 64.97 -7.41
C ARG A 7 0.16 63.86 -7.24
N THR A 8 1.36 64.20 -6.78
CA THR A 8 2.45 63.24 -6.56
C THR A 8 2.11 62.27 -5.43
N SER A 9 1.50 62.74 -4.34
CA SER A 9 1.06 61.88 -3.22
C SER A 9 -0.07 60.93 -3.62
N PHE A 10 -1.00 61.38 -4.46
CA PHE A 10 -2.10 60.56 -4.97
C PHE A 10 -1.60 59.47 -5.94
N CYS A 11 -0.67 59.82 -6.84
CA CYS A 11 -0.03 58.86 -7.74
C CYS A 11 0.83 57.83 -6.99
N LEU A 12 1.57 58.24 -5.95
CA LEU A 12 2.35 57.31 -5.11
C LEU A 12 1.43 56.34 -4.35
N GLY A 13 0.31 56.84 -3.82
CA GLY A 13 -0.70 56.02 -3.14
C GLY A 13 -1.31 54.95 -4.06
N ILE A 14 -1.69 55.33 -5.29
CA ILE A 14 -2.22 54.39 -6.28
C ILE A 14 -1.16 53.38 -6.72
N CYS A 15 0.09 53.80 -6.94
CA CYS A 15 1.20 52.88 -7.25
C CYS A 15 1.45 51.88 -6.12
N CYS A 16 1.45 52.31 -4.87
CA CYS A 16 1.60 51.41 -3.71
C CYS A 16 0.44 50.41 -3.61
N ILE A 17 -0.80 50.84 -3.85
CA ILE A 17 -1.97 49.94 -3.85
C ILE A 17 -1.90 48.94 -5.00
N LEU A 18 -1.47 49.35 -6.19
CA LEU A 18 -1.31 48.46 -7.34
C LEU A 18 -0.17 47.45 -7.13
N LEU A 19 0.94 47.86 -6.52
CA LEU A 19 2.07 46.98 -6.20
C LEU A 19 1.73 45.97 -5.09
N LEU A 20 0.93 46.35 -4.09
CA LEU A 20 0.43 45.44 -3.05
C LEU A 20 -0.52 44.37 -3.62
N ASN A 21 -1.31 44.70 -4.64
CA ASN A 21 -2.23 43.74 -5.28
C ASN A 21 -1.53 42.82 -6.30
N LEU A 22 -0.44 43.25 -6.94
CA LEU A 22 0.33 42.40 -7.87
C LEU A 22 1.19 41.34 -7.16
N GLY A 23 1.68 41.62 -5.93
CA GLY A 23 2.46 40.66 -5.15
C GLY A 23 1.68 39.45 -4.62
N ALA A 24 0.34 39.51 -4.63
CA ALA A 24 -0.53 38.46 -4.12
C ALA A 24 -0.91 37.39 -5.17
N VAL A 25 -0.44 37.50 -6.41
CA VAL A 25 -0.83 36.61 -7.53
C VAL A 25 0.31 35.68 -7.97
N CYS A 26 1.31 35.44 -7.11
CA CYS A 26 2.17 34.28 -7.32
C CYS A 26 1.34 33.04 -6.97
N PRO A 27 0.97 32.16 -7.93
CA PRO A 27 0.37 30.89 -7.58
C PRO A 27 1.37 30.16 -6.69
N ALA A 28 0.95 29.81 -5.47
CA ALA A 28 1.74 28.94 -4.62
C ALA A 28 2.04 27.69 -5.44
N LYS A 29 3.33 27.36 -5.61
CA LYS A 29 3.74 26.12 -6.26
C LYS A 29 3.12 24.99 -5.44
N ASP A 30 2.21 24.21 -6.04
CA ASP A 30 1.54 23.11 -5.36
C ASP A 30 2.60 22.26 -4.65
N ALA A 31 2.40 22.07 -3.34
CA ALA A 31 3.23 21.13 -2.60
C ALA A 31 3.12 19.76 -3.30
N PRO A 32 4.22 19.02 -3.48
CA PRO A 32 4.15 17.71 -4.10
C PRO A 32 3.15 16.86 -3.33
N ALA A 33 2.19 16.27 -4.04
CA ALA A 33 1.18 15.43 -3.43
C ALA A 33 1.86 14.32 -2.62
N ALA A 34 1.47 14.18 -1.36
CA ALA A 34 1.98 13.13 -0.50
C ALA A 34 1.64 11.76 -1.13
N LYS A 35 2.63 10.86 -1.23
CA LYS A 35 2.40 9.49 -1.66
C LYS A 35 1.85 8.68 -0.50
N VAL A 36 0.76 7.95 -0.73
CA VAL A 36 0.28 6.95 0.22
C VAL A 36 1.27 5.79 0.24
N VAL A 37 1.74 5.43 1.43
CA VAL A 37 2.59 4.27 1.67
C VAL A 37 1.77 3.26 2.47
N THR A 38 1.72 2.02 2.00
CA THR A 38 1.07 0.90 2.70
C THR A 38 2.14 -0.10 3.14
N PHE A 39 1.79 -0.94 4.11
CA PHE A 39 2.64 -2.01 4.62
C PHE A 39 1.96 -3.35 4.37
N ALA A 40 2.78 -4.37 4.12
CA ALA A 40 2.37 -5.76 3.97
C ALA A 40 3.34 -6.64 4.77
N LEU A 41 2.89 -7.83 5.16
CA LEU A 41 3.76 -8.82 5.80
C LEU A 41 4.22 -9.86 4.76
N CYS A 42 5.42 -10.40 4.97
CA CYS A 42 5.89 -11.61 4.30
C CYS A 42 6.03 -12.67 5.38
N GLU A 43 5.12 -13.64 5.39
CA GLU A 43 5.12 -14.76 6.32
C GLU A 43 4.70 -16.00 5.56
N ASP A 44 5.34 -17.12 5.89
CA ASP A 44 5.13 -18.41 5.23
C ASP A 44 4.58 -19.41 6.25
N TYR A 45 3.67 -20.26 5.79
CA TYR A 45 3.02 -21.28 6.62
C TYR A 45 3.19 -22.63 5.93
N ASP A 46 3.47 -23.67 6.71
CA ASP A 46 3.61 -25.02 6.18
C ASP A 46 2.23 -25.63 5.90
N ASN A 47 2.14 -26.45 4.84
CA ASN A 47 0.92 -27.20 4.57
C ASN A 47 0.53 -28.08 5.77
N GLY A 48 -0.73 -27.98 6.22
CA GLY A 48 -1.23 -28.70 7.39
C GLY A 48 -0.94 -28.03 8.74
N GLN A 49 -0.35 -26.83 8.76
CA GLN A 49 -0.22 -26.04 9.98
C GLN A 49 -1.61 -25.68 10.56
N ASP A 50 -1.69 -25.57 11.89
CA ASP A 50 -2.94 -25.30 12.59
C ASP A 50 -3.54 -23.93 12.19
N LEU A 51 -4.74 -23.98 11.63
CA LEU A 51 -5.47 -22.80 11.19
C LEU A 51 -5.95 -21.93 12.36
N GLU A 52 -6.10 -22.48 13.57
CA GLU A 52 -6.47 -21.70 14.75
C GLU A 52 -5.32 -20.75 15.16
N ASP A 53 -4.08 -21.24 15.11
CA ASP A 53 -2.89 -20.43 15.37
C ASP A 53 -2.72 -19.35 14.30
N ILE A 54 -2.90 -19.71 13.02
CA ILE A 54 -2.85 -18.75 11.90
C ILE A 54 -3.94 -17.67 12.03
N ALA A 55 -5.12 -18.03 12.53
CA ALA A 55 -6.18 -17.06 12.78
C ALA A 55 -5.76 -16.01 13.84
N LEU A 56 -4.94 -16.38 14.83
CA LEU A 56 -4.38 -15.44 15.80
C LEU A 56 -3.40 -14.46 15.14
N ASP A 57 -2.57 -14.93 14.20
CA ASP A 57 -1.71 -14.06 13.41
C ASP A 57 -2.53 -13.06 12.60
N PHE A 58 -3.58 -13.51 11.89
CA PHE A 58 -4.45 -12.62 11.11
C PHE A 58 -5.14 -11.57 12.00
N GLN A 59 -5.50 -11.93 13.24
CA GLN A 59 -6.00 -10.94 14.21
C GLN A 59 -4.93 -9.90 14.58
N LEU A 60 -3.66 -10.28 14.65
CA LEU A 60 -2.56 -9.34 14.90
C LEU A 60 -2.31 -8.43 13.70
N LEU A 61 -2.30 -8.95 12.47
CA LEU A 61 -2.20 -8.14 11.25
C LEU A 61 -3.29 -7.06 11.21
N ASN A 62 -4.55 -7.46 11.47
CA ASN A 62 -5.67 -6.54 11.51
C ASN A 62 -5.52 -5.46 12.60
N LYS A 63 -5.00 -5.80 13.79
CA LYS A 63 -4.70 -4.83 14.86
C LYS A 63 -3.64 -3.81 14.43
N LEU A 64 -2.73 -4.17 13.54
CA LEU A 64 -1.71 -3.30 12.97
C LEU A 64 -2.20 -2.49 11.75
N GLY A 65 -3.44 -2.73 11.30
CA GLY A 65 -3.98 -2.12 10.08
C GLY A 65 -3.33 -2.64 8.79
N ILE A 66 -2.79 -3.87 8.83
CA ILE A 66 -2.21 -4.56 7.68
C ILE A 66 -3.24 -5.54 7.13
N ASP A 67 -3.52 -5.46 5.84
CA ASP A 67 -4.51 -6.29 5.14
C ASP A 67 -3.90 -7.04 3.93
N GLU A 68 -2.58 -7.01 3.76
CA GLU A 68 -1.88 -7.70 2.68
C GLU A 68 -0.80 -8.64 3.23
N LEU A 69 -0.82 -9.88 2.73
CA LEU A 69 0.12 -10.93 3.12
C LEU A 69 0.74 -11.59 1.89
N ARG A 70 2.06 -11.53 1.77
CA ARG A 70 2.82 -12.34 0.80
C ARG A 70 3.19 -13.66 1.45
N VAL A 71 2.74 -14.76 0.86
CA VAL A 71 2.85 -16.12 1.41
C VAL A 71 3.34 -17.10 0.35
N SER A 72 4.18 -18.05 0.76
CA SER A 72 4.70 -19.12 -0.08
C SER A 72 3.76 -20.32 -0.13
N PHE A 73 3.70 -20.99 -1.28
CA PHE A 73 3.05 -22.28 -1.46
C PHE A 73 3.99 -23.23 -2.18
N GLY A 74 4.43 -24.27 -1.48
CA GLY A 74 5.31 -25.31 -2.01
C GLY A 74 4.63 -26.15 -3.08
N TRP A 75 5.20 -26.25 -4.29
CA TRP A 75 4.63 -27.13 -5.33
C TRP A 75 4.68 -28.60 -4.91
N ASP A 76 5.70 -28.98 -4.16
CA ASP A 76 5.86 -30.31 -3.58
C ASP A 76 4.75 -30.71 -2.60
N ASP A 77 4.21 -29.76 -1.84
CA ASP A 77 3.07 -30.01 -0.95
C ASP A 77 1.78 -30.31 -1.72
N TYR A 78 1.53 -29.54 -2.78
CA TYR A 78 0.24 -29.56 -3.48
C TYR A 78 0.19 -30.45 -4.72
N GLU A 79 1.34 -30.89 -5.27
CA GLU A 79 1.41 -31.90 -6.33
C GLU A 79 2.53 -32.94 -6.03
N PRO A 80 2.38 -33.77 -4.98
CA PRO A 80 3.42 -34.70 -4.54
C PRO A 80 3.76 -35.77 -5.59
N GLU A 81 2.78 -36.17 -6.41
CA GLU A 81 2.97 -37.01 -7.59
C GLU A 81 2.40 -36.32 -8.82
N ARG A 82 2.99 -36.54 -10.00
CA ARG A 82 2.57 -35.89 -11.23
C ARG A 82 1.08 -36.12 -11.51
N GLY A 83 0.32 -35.03 -11.56
CA GLY A 83 -1.13 -35.01 -11.78
C GLY A 83 -1.97 -35.42 -10.58
N LYS A 84 -1.38 -35.65 -9.40
CA LYS A 84 -2.11 -35.86 -8.15
C LYS A 84 -1.99 -34.60 -7.29
N TYR A 85 -3.10 -33.91 -7.14
CA TYR A 85 -3.18 -32.67 -6.37
C TYR A 85 -3.85 -32.89 -5.02
N ASP A 86 -3.32 -32.23 -4.01
CA ASP A 86 -3.97 -32.03 -2.71
C ASP A 86 -4.06 -30.52 -2.50
N PHE A 87 -5.25 -29.98 -2.27
CA PHE A 87 -5.47 -28.55 -2.07
C PHE A 87 -6.33 -28.26 -0.84
N ASP A 88 -6.61 -29.26 -0.01
CA ASP A 88 -7.63 -29.13 1.03
C ASP A 88 -7.25 -28.03 2.03
N TRP A 89 -6.03 -28.09 2.57
CA TRP A 89 -5.54 -27.06 3.47
C TRP A 89 -5.38 -25.69 2.79
N LEU A 90 -4.94 -25.65 1.53
CA LEU A 90 -4.82 -24.39 0.77
C LEU A 90 -6.17 -23.67 0.66
N HIS A 91 -7.25 -24.41 0.38
CA HIS A 91 -8.59 -23.85 0.32
C HIS A 91 -9.05 -23.34 1.68
N GLU A 92 -8.83 -24.10 2.74
CA GLU A 92 -9.19 -23.68 4.11
C GLU A 92 -8.40 -22.44 4.56
N PHE A 93 -7.09 -22.41 4.29
CA PHE A 93 -6.23 -21.25 4.54
C PHE A 93 -6.69 -20.01 3.77
N ALA A 94 -7.01 -20.15 2.48
CA ALA A 94 -7.47 -19.04 1.65
C ALA A 94 -8.83 -18.49 2.12
N GLU A 95 -9.74 -19.38 2.52
CA GLU A 95 -11.03 -19.02 3.09
C GLU A 95 -10.86 -18.31 4.44
N LEU A 96 -9.98 -18.81 5.31
CA LEU A 96 -9.64 -18.16 6.57
C LEU A 96 -9.09 -16.75 6.35
N ALA A 97 -8.16 -16.58 5.40
CA ALA A 97 -7.62 -15.27 5.05
C ALA A 97 -8.73 -14.32 4.59
N ALA A 98 -9.65 -14.79 3.73
CA ALA A 98 -10.79 -14.01 3.27
C ALA A 98 -11.73 -13.58 4.42
N GLN A 99 -12.02 -14.50 5.35
CA GLN A 99 -12.84 -14.21 6.54
C GLN A 99 -12.24 -13.13 7.44
N HIS A 100 -10.92 -13.06 7.51
CA HIS A 100 -10.19 -12.03 8.25
C HIS A 100 -9.90 -10.77 7.42
N GLY A 101 -10.34 -10.70 6.17
CA GLY A 101 -10.09 -9.55 5.29
C GLY A 101 -8.64 -9.43 4.81
N ILE A 102 -7.86 -10.50 4.89
CA ILE A 102 -6.46 -10.54 4.44
C ILE A 102 -6.40 -10.85 2.94
N LYS A 103 -5.72 -9.99 2.18
CA LYS A 103 -5.44 -10.15 0.75
C LYS A 103 -4.15 -10.93 0.58
N LEU A 104 -4.27 -12.15 0.08
CA LEU A 104 -3.11 -12.99 -0.21
C LEU A 104 -2.40 -12.52 -1.49
N ARG A 105 -1.07 -12.49 -1.44
CA ARG A 105 -0.14 -12.30 -2.56
C ARG A 105 0.73 -13.56 -2.70
N PRO A 106 0.17 -14.65 -3.22
CA PRO A 106 0.84 -15.94 -3.20
C PRO A 106 1.99 -16.00 -4.23
N TYR A 107 2.98 -16.83 -3.92
CA TYR A 107 3.99 -17.25 -4.88
C TYR A 107 4.24 -18.75 -4.74
N ILE A 108 4.52 -19.43 -5.86
CA ILE A 108 4.85 -20.85 -5.86
C ILE A 108 6.36 -20.99 -5.64
N CYS A 109 6.74 -21.83 -4.68
CA CYS A 109 8.12 -22.18 -4.35
C CYS A 109 8.30 -23.70 -4.36
N TYR A 110 9.55 -24.15 -4.32
CA TYR A 110 9.97 -25.56 -4.35
C TYR A 110 9.48 -26.35 -5.58
N ALA A 111 10.32 -27.27 -6.08
CA ALA A 111 9.92 -28.11 -7.20
C ALA A 111 9.28 -29.38 -6.66
N ALA A 112 8.15 -29.80 -7.24
CA ALA A 112 7.60 -31.10 -6.93
C ALA A 112 8.65 -32.21 -7.18
N PRO A 113 8.70 -33.27 -6.35
CA PRO A 113 9.77 -34.28 -6.43
C PRO A 113 9.91 -34.94 -7.80
N TRP A 114 8.78 -35.14 -8.48
CA TRP A 114 8.72 -35.74 -9.83
C TRP A 114 9.20 -34.78 -10.94
N ALA A 115 9.28 -33.48 -10.66
CA ALA A 115 9.72 -32.44 -11.60
C ALA A 115 11.17 -31.99 -11.35
N GLY A 116 11.69 -32.17 -10.13
CA GLY A 116 13.01 -31.68 -9.71
C GLY A 116 14.19 -32.64 -9.90
N SER A 117 13.95 -33.91 -10.24
CA SER A 117 14.96 -34.98 -10.29
C SER A 117 15.73 -35.07 -11.62
N GLY A 118 16.00 -33.92 -12.26
CA GLY A 118 16.85 -33.83 -13.46
C GLY A 118 18.31 -34.23 -13.21
#